data_AF-A0A7J7D3Z6-F1
#
_entry.id   AF-A0A7J7D3Z6-F1
#
_cell.length_a   1.000
_cell.length_b   1.000
_cell.length_c   1.000
_cell.angle_alpha   90.00
_cell.angle_beta   90.00
_cell.angle_gamma   90.00
#
_symmetry.space_group_name_H-M   'P 1'
#
loop_
_entity.id
_entity.type
_entity.pdbx_description
1 polymer ?
#
loop_
_entity_poly.entity_id
_entity_poly.type
_entity_poly.pdbx_seq_one_letter_code
_entity_poly.pdbx_strand_id
1 'polypeptide(L)'
;MLNEDELRDAVLLVFANKQDLPNAMNAAEITDKLGLHSLRQRHWYIQSTCATSGEGLYEGLDWLSNNIANKVKIDACHTLITLIRSHIG
;
A
#
# COMPACT_ATOMS: atom_id res chain seq x y z
N MET A 1 0.50 15.78 1.76
CA MET A 1 -0.03 14.57 1.09
C MET A 1 0.43 13.28 1.77
N LEU A 2 1.61 12.69 1.52
CA LEU A 2 1.92 11.36 2.11
C LEU A 2 2.32 11.37 3.61
N ASN A 3 2.62 12.53 4.18
CA ASN A 3 3.00 12.72 5.59
C ASN A 3 1.87 13.24 6.47
N GLU A 4 0.64 13.31 5.96
CA GLU A 4 -0.53 13.64 6.81
C GLU A 4 -0.76 12.48 7.80
N ASP A 5 -1.01 12.82 9.07
CA ASP A 5 -1.15 11.85 10.15
C ASP A 5 -2.25 10.82 9.87
N GLU A 6 -3.31 11.22 9.17
CA GLU A 6 -4.42 10.38 8.73
C GLU A 6 -3.99 9.27 7.76
N LEU A 7 -2.90 9.47 7.03
CA LEU A 7 -2.39 8.51 6.03
C LEU A 7 -1.18 7.73 6.55
N ARG A 8 -0.67 8.04 7.74
CA ARG A 8 0.52 7.38 8.33
C ARG A 8 0.38 5.86 8.32
N ASP A 9 -0.80 5.37 8.67
CA ASP A 9 -1.15 3.96 8.72
C ASP A 9 -1.97 3.49 7.51
N ALA A 10 -1.98 4.22 6.40
CA ALA A 10 -2.59 3.72 5.16
C ALA A 10 -1.70 2.66 4.49
N VAL A 11 -2.29 1.70 3.77
CA VAL A 11 -1.58 0.85 2.81
C VAL A 11 -1.46 1.63 1.50
N LEU A 12 -0.27 1.65 0.89
CA LEU A 12 -0.01 2.41 -0.33
C LEU A 12 0.17 1.50 -1.54
N LEU A 13 -0.80 1.51 -2.45
CA LEU A 13 -0.64 0.91 -3.78
C LEU A 13 -0.26 2.02 -4.78
N VAL A 14 0.83 1.81 -5.52
CA VAL A 14 1.27 2.68 -6.61
C VAL A 14 1.11 1.94 -7.92
N PHE A 15 0.35 2.51 -8.85
CA PHE A 15 0.32 2.01 -10.23
C PHE A 15 1.37 2.72 -11.08
N ALA A 16 2.37 1.98 -11.55
CA ALA A 16 3.27 2.38 -12.61
C ALA A 16 2.52 2.31 -13.95
N ASN A 17 1.57 3.23 -14.12
CA ASN A 17 0.63 3.22 -15.25
C ASN A 17 1.29 3.66 -16.56
N LYS A 18 0.61 3.36 -17.68
CA LYS A 18 1.01 3.66 -19.07
C LYS A 18 2.22 2.88 -19.57
N GLN A 19 2.38 1.63 -19.13
CA GLN A 19 3.48 0.77 -19.58
C GLN A 19 3.40 0.39 -21.08
N ASP A 20 2.29 0.72 -21.74
CA ASP A 20 2.10 0.62 -23.19
C ASP A 20 2.85 1.71 -23.99
N LEU A 21 3.23 2.82 -23.35
CA LEU A 21 3.87 3.93 -24.03
C LEU A 21 5.39 3.74 -24.19
N PRO A 22 5.97 4.19 -25.31
CA PRO A 22 7.42 4.25 -25.43
C PRO A 22 7.99 5.21 -24.38
N ASN A 23 9.09 4.81 -23.76
CA ASN A 23 9.76 5.53 -22.65
C ASN A 23 8.96 5.57 -21.33
N ALA A 24 7.99 4.66 -21.14
CA ALA A 24 7.39 4.47 -19.83
C ALA A 24 8.49 4.10 -18.81
N MET A 25 8.49 4.79 -17.67
CA MET A 25 9.39 4.43 -16.58
C MET A 25 8.95 3.09 -16.01
N ASN A 26 9.91 2.21 -15.74
CA ASN A 26 9.63 0.96 -15.07
C ASN A 26 9.39 1.18 -13.56
N ALA A 27 8.90 0.14 -12.90
CA ALA A 27 8.58 0.20 -11.47
C ALA A 27 9.78 0.60 -10.59
N ALA A 28 11.01 0.17 -10.92
CA ALA A 28 12.20 0.53 -10.13
C ALA A 28 12.52 2.02 -10.22
N GLU A 29 12.50 2.58 -11.44
CA GLU A 29 12.73 4.02 -11.66
C GLU A 29 11.69 4.89 -10.94
N ILE A 30 10.43 4.46 -10.94
CA ILE A 30 9.36 5.15 -10.21
C ILE A 30 9.56 5.03 -8.69
N THR A 31 9.97 3.85 -8.21
CA THR A 31 10.26 3.60 -6.79
C THR A 31 11.34 4.57 -6.28
N ASP A 32 12.41 4.75 -7.05
CA ASP A 32 13.50 5.67 -6.72
C ASP A 32 13.02 7.13 -6.74
N LYS A 33 12.33 7.55 -7.80
CA LYS A 33 11.87 8.94 -7.94
C LYS A 33 10.84 9.36 -6.89
N LEU A 34 9.98 8.43 -6.47
CA LEU A 34 9.01 8.65 -5.41
C LEU A 34 9.61 8.45 -4.01
N GLY A 35 10.86 7.98 -3.91
CA GLY A 35 11.53 7.74 -2.64
C GLY A 35 10.83 6.66 -1.81
N LEU A 36 10.20 5.66 -2.42
CA LEU A 36 9.41 4.66 -1.66
C LEU A 36 10.28 3.87 -0.68
N HIS A 37 11.58 3.73 -0.96
CA HIS A 37 12.56 3.13 -0.06
C HIS A 37 12.68 3.83 1.31
N SER A 38 12.34 5.12 1.41
CA SER A 38 12.37 5.82 2.70
C SER A 38 11.12 5.55 3.55
N LEU A 39 10.06 4.97 2.98
CA LEU A 39 8.80 4.67 3.65
C LEU A 39 8.87 3.39 4.50
N ARG A 40 9.82 3.30 5.44
CA ARG A 40 10.09 2.07 6.22
C ARG A 40 8.94 1.62 7.13
N GLN A 41 8.04 2.53 7.50
CA GLN A 41 6.92 2.23 8.41
C GLN A 41 5.59 2.06 7.67
N ARG A 42 5.58 2.13 6.34
CA ARG A 42 4.37 1.99 5.54
C ARG A 42 4.48 0.77 4.63
N HIS A 43 3.45 -0.08 4.65
CA HIS A 43 3.32 -1.14 3.66
C HIS A 43 2.96 -0.51 2.31
N TRP A 44 3.83 -0.72 1.32
CA TRP A 44 3.62 -0.24 -0.03
C TRP A 44 3.89 -1.32 -1.06
N TYR A 45 3.28 -1.17 -2.21
CA TYR A 45 3.51 -2.00 -3.39
C TYR A 45 3.40 -1.17 -4.64
N ILE A 46 4.19 -1.52 -5.65
CA ILE A 46 4.14 -0.90 -6.96
C ILE A 46 3.81 -1.97 -8.00
N GLN A 47 2.83 -1.67 -8.84
CA GLN A 47 2.32 -2.57 -9.86
C GLN A 47 2.43 -1.90 -11.23
N SER A 48 3.10 -2.56 -12.17
CA SER A 48 3.11 -2.17 -13.58
C SER A 48 1.71 -2.30 -14.17
N THR A 49 1.23 -1.27 -14.87
CA THR A 49 -0.17 -1.21 -15.30
C THR A 49 -0.35 -0.51 -16.65
N CYS A 50 -1.32 -0.98 -17.41
CA CYS A 50 -1.88 -0.27 -18.55
C CYS A 50 -3.38 -0.11 -18.34
N ALA A 51 -3.82 1.07 -17.91
CA ALA A 51 -5.22 1.31 -17.55
C ALA A 51 -6.18 1.13 -18.73
N THR A 52 -5.72 1.32 -19.97
CA THR A 52 -6.54 1.18 -21.19
C THR A 52 -6.76 -0.28 -21.59
N SER A 53 -5.77 -1.16 -21.37
CA SER A 53 -5.94 -2.61 -21.58
C SER A 53 -6.49 -3.33 -20.34
N GLY A 54 -6.32 -2.72 -19.16
CA GLY A 54 -6.67 -3.29 -17.87
C GLY A 54 -5.56 -4.16 -17.24
N GLU A 55 -4.44 -4.34 -17.93
CA GLU A 55 -3.33 -5.16 -17.43
C GLU A 55 -2.75 -4.59 -16.12
N GLY A 56 -2.51 -5.47 -15.15
CA GLY A 56 -1.95 -5.11 -13.84
C GLY A 56 -2.95 -4.53 -12.85
N LEU A 57 -4.18 -4.20 -13.26
CA LEU A 57 -5.18 -3.64 -12.34
C LEU A 57 -5.63 -4.69 -11.31
N TYR A 58 -5.90 -5.91 -11.77
CA TYR A 58 -6.38 -6.98 -10.90
C TYR A 58 -5.35 -7.34 -9.83
N GLU A 59 -4.09 -7.51 -10.23
CA GLU A 59 -2.97 -7.87 -9.35
C GLU A 59 -2.74 -6.80 -8.29
N GLY A 60 -2.76 -5.52 -8.68
CA GLY A 60 -2.61 -4.41 -7.73
C GLY A 60 -3.76 -4.35 -6.73
N LEU A 61 -5.01 -4.51 -7.21
CA LEU A 61 -6.19 -4.48 -6.35
C LEU A 61 -6.30 -5.71 -5.44
N ASP A 62 -5.92 -6.90 -5.92
CA ASP A 62 -5.85 -8.11 -5.11
C ASP A 62 -4.81 -7.96 -3.99
N TRP A 63 -3.62 -7.44 -4.31
CA TRP A 63 -2.62 -7.12 -3.29
C TRP A 63 -3.18 -6.14 -2.25
N LEU A 64 -3.84 -5.06 -2.69
CA LEU A 64 -4.40 -4.07 -1.79
C LEU A 64 -5.48 -4.66 -0.89
N SER A 65 -6.40 -5.46 -1.44
CA SER A 65 -7.45 -6.16 -0.70
C SER A 65 -6.88 -7.04 0.41
N ASN A 66 -5.86 -7.84 0.09
CA ASN A 66 -5.19 -8.72 1.03
C ASN A 66 -4.46 -7.95 2.14
N ASN A 67 -3.91 -6.77 1.85
CA ASN A 67 -3.17 -5.96 2.83
C ASN A 67 -4.07 -5.07 3.70
N ILE A 68 -5.25 -4.67 3.20
CA ILE A 68 -6.26 -3.98 4.02
C ILE A 68 -6.89 -4.94 5.03
N ALA A 69 -7.27 -6.16 4.60
CA ALA A 69 -7.88 -7.15 5.48
C ALA A 69 -6.98 -7.54 6.67
N ASN A 70 -5.66 -7.48 6.48
CA ASN A 70 -4.69 -7.77 7.54
C ASN A 70 -4.57 -6.63 8.56
N LYS A 71 -4.71 -5.35 8.16
CA LYS A 71 -4.73 -4.23 9.12
C LYS A 71 -5.93 -4.28 10.04
N VAL A 72 -7.12 -4.52 9.49
CA VAL A 72 -8.35 -4.64 10.29
C VAL A 72 -8.23 -5.73 11.37
N LYS A 73 -7.58 -6.85 11.04
CA LYS A 73 -7.34 -7.95 12.01
C LYS A 73 -6.30 -7.57 13.08
N ILE A 74 -5.20 -6.92 12.71
CA ILE A 74 -4.16 -6.50 13.66
C ILE A 74 -4.71 -5.42 14.60
N ASP A 75 -5.44 -4.44 14.08
CA ASP A 75 -6.02 -3.35 14.88
C ASP A 75 -7.10 -3.88 15.84
N ALA A 76 -7.93 -4.82 15.39
CA ALA A 76 -8.90 -5.49 16.26
C ALA A 76 -8.21 -6.30 17.37
N CYS A 77 -7.16 -7.06 17.05
CA CYS A 77 -6.42 -7.86 18.03
C CYS A 77 -5.65 -6.98 19.04
N HIS A 78 -5.00 -5.90 18.56
CA HIS A 78 -4.31 -4.94 19.41
C HIS A 78 -5.28 -4.20 20.34
N THR A 79 -6.45 -3.81 19.83
CA THR A 79 -7.52 -3.21 20.64
C THR A 79 -8.02 -4.20 21.70
N LEU A 80 -8.25 -5.47 21.34
CA LEU A 80 -8.65 -6.52 22.28
C LEU A 80 -7.61 -6.75 23.39
N ILE A 81 -6.32 -6.81 23.06
CA ILE A 81 -5.24 -6.97 24.03
C ILE A 81 -5.15 -5.77 24.98
N THR A 82 -5.35 -4.56 24.44
CA THR A 82 -5.36 -3.31 25.24
C THR A 82 -6.58 -3.29 26.17
N LEU A 83 -7.75 -3.72 25.69
CA LEU A 83 -8.98 -3.78 26.47
C LEU A 83 -8.88 -4.80 27.62
N ILE A 84 -8.33 -6.00 27.36
CA ILE A 84 -8.15 -7.04 28.38
C ILE A 84 -7.19 -6.56 29.49
N ARG A 85 -6.12 -5.83 29.15
CA ARG A 85 -5.20 -5.24 30.13
C ARG A 85 -5.82 -4.09 30.94
N SER A 86 -6.88 -3.45 30.44
CA SER A 86 -7.59 -2.37 31.14
C SER A 86 -8.70 -2.86 32.09
N HIS A 87 -9.11 -4.13 31.99
CA HIS A 87 -10.19 -4.72 32.80
C HIS A 87 -9.72 -5.78 33.79
N ILE A 88 -8.45 -6.19 33.72
CA ILE A 88 -7.80 -6.97 34.78
C ILE A 88 -6.81 -6.04 35.49
N GLY A 89 -7.36 -5.19 36.36
CA GLY A 89 -6.62 -4.54 37.44
C GLY A 89 -6.65 -5.43 38.68
#